data_AF-C4XJM7-F1
#
_entry.id   AF-C4XJM7-F1
#
_cell.length_a   1.000
_cell.length_b   1.000
_cell.length_c   1.000
_cell.angle_alpha   90.00
_cell.angle_beta   90.00
_cell.angle_gamma   90.00
#
_symmetry.space_group_name_H-M   'P 1'
#
loop_
_entity.id
_entity.type
_entity.pdbx_description
1 polymer ?
#
loop_
_entity_poly.entity_id
_entity_poly.type
_entity_poly.pdbx_seq_one_letter_code
_entity_poly.pdbx_strand_id
1 'polypeptide(L)'
;MPHTSPRRFWLATLGCKVNQYEARALAEAFAAKGWSPAPSPADADRIVLISCAVTARAESESRRLARALIREAKPGTEVAATGCAAAVHPEAFAALGAVPMPDKDRLAAASDTLAPCPPRPGDHFPNLAVAGYDRARALLKIQDGCSHGCTYCIVPAARGPSVSRPYPAILAEARRLLDAGHAELGLTGINLGHFGPDLAPPMSFWRLVADLERDLLASHGPAFRLRLGSLDPAMLDAEGLAVLGESRRVCRHLHISLQSADPGVLGAMNRRPNDADAVSFFVDKLGMKWGRMALGLDLLAGFPGEADTAHAATAAFLTRLPVSYAHVFPYSRRPGTPAATMAGQLPKEIKTRRAAELRRTAEDKARAFLTRLATEDRLEVAVECADPAAGSCGRYVDCRFVDAPPPDARRSGRGPAGGPRRRQPAGGRPAPGGQMSRPREPRPGKLMVSCLSAESDRLWPGVLCALQDLFGPAELVCPALPFDHTAYYNEELGSPIVRRLAAFARPYPLDGLVAAKLATNALEDRLARPDGSRRVNLDPGLVTCERLVLATGKNFTHRVYLAQGIFADLTLVFQGGSWQILPWTFPDYAAPEMLAILTDIRARCRRDLREGAVLHPFSKELPCPRA
;
A
#
# COMPACT_ATOMS: atom_id res chain seq x y z
N MET A 1 43.29 19.43 -15.35
CA MET A 1 42.23 18.55 -15.85
C MET A 1 40.91 19.27 -15.66
N PRO A 2 40.03 19.38 -16.67
CA PRO A 2 38.76 20.07 -16.47
C PRO A 2 37.93 19.26 -15.48
N HIS A 3 37.47 19.92 -14.40
CA HIS A 3 36.50 19.36 -13.47
C HIS A 3 35.17 19.19 -14.20
N THR A 4 34.96 18.05 -14.85
CA THR A 4 33.64 17.64 -15.33
C THR A 4 32.77 17.35 -14.11
N SER A 5 31.74 18.17 -13.90
CA SER A 5 30.72 17.91 -12.88
C SER A 5 30.22 16.45 -12.99
N PRO A 6 30.02 15.75 -11.86
CA PRO A 6 29.59 14.36 -11.90
C PRO A 6 28.24 14.26 -12.60
N ARG A 7 28.13 13.35 -13.57
CA ARG A 7 26.88 13.12 -14.30
C ARG A 7 25.77 12.73 -13.35
N ARG A 8 24.55 13.17 -13.64
CA ARG A 8 23.38 13.00 -12.79
C ARG A 8 22.37 12.05 -13.41
N PHE A 9 21.77 11.19 -12.61
CA PHE A 9 20.72 10.28 -13.05
C PHE A 9 19.44 10.43 -12.25
N TRP A 10 18.29 10.19 -12.88
CA TRP A 10 16.99 10.08 -12.23
C TRP A 10 16.36 8.72 -12.53
N LEU A 11 15.85 8.03 -11.51
CA LEU A 11 15.13 6.77 -11.67
C LEU A 11 13.66 6.95 -11.31
N ALA A 12 12.78 6.52 -12.20
CA ALA A 12 11.35 6.40 -11.95
C ALA A 12 10.94 4.94 -12.06
N THR A 13 10.28 4.39 -11.04
CA THR A 13 9.95 2.96 -10.99
C THR A 13 8.48 2.76 -10.76
N LEU A 14 7.86 1.91 -11.58
CA LEU A 14 6.50 1.40 -11.40
C LEU A 14 6.54 -0.12 -11.27
N GLY A 15 5.54 -0.71 -10.62
CA GLY A 15 5.31 -2.16 -10.63
C GLY A 15 5.75 -2.89 -9.36
N CYS A 16 6.29 -4.10 -9.55
CA CYS A 16 6.44 -5.10 -8.49
C CYS A 16 7.77 -5.00 -7.71
N LYS A 17 7.93 -5.88 -6.71
CA LYS A 17 9.16 -6.01 -5.92
C LYS A 17 10.40 -6.26 -6.77
N VAL A 18 10.28 -7.00 -7.88
CA VAL A 18 11.39 -7.21 -8.82
C VAL A 18 11.81 -5.91 -9.50
N ASN A 19 10.86 -5.06 -9.92
CA ASN A 19 11.18 -3.74 -10.47
C ASN A 19 11.84 -2.83 -9.42
N GLN A 20 11.42 -2.91 -8.15
CA GLN A 20 12.05 -2.15 -7.05
C GLN A 20 13.50 -2.60 -6.78
N TYR A 21 13.76 -3.91 -6.80
CA TYR A 21 15.13 -4.44 -6.73
C TYR A 21 15.99 -3.91 -7.89
N GLU A 22 15.46 -3.98 -9.11
CA GLU A 22 16.16 -3.54 -10.32
C GLU A 22 16.44 -2.04 -10.30
N ALA A 23 15.51 -1.23 -9.79
CA ALA A 23 15.72 0.20 -9.55
C ALA A 23 16.91 0.46 -8.63
N ARG A 24 16.93 -0.24 -7.48
CA ARG A 24 18.00 -0.06 -6.51
C ARG A 24 19.35 -0.51 -7.07
N ALA A 25 19.39 -1.66 -7.74
CA ALA A 25 20.61 -2.17 -8.33
C ALA A 25 21.15 -1.25 -9.46
N LEU A 26 20.27 -0.67 -10.28
CA LEU A 26 20.68 0.30 -11.31
C LEU A 26 21.21 1.60 -10.68
N ALA A 27 20.60 2.07 -9.58
CA ALA A 27 21.11 3.24 -8.86
C ALA A 27 22.54 3.00 -8.33
N GLU A 28 22.79 1.84 -7.74
CA GLU A 28 24.12 1.47 -7.23
C GLU A 28 25.13 1.24 -8.36
N ALA A 29 24.71 0.66 -9.48
CA ALA A 29 25.56 0.52 -10.67
C ALA A 29 25.98 1.89 -11.24
N PHE A 30 25.05 2.85 -11.33
CA PHE A 30 25.37 4.22 -11.75
C PHE A 30 26.30 4.92 -10.76
N ALA A 31 26.07 4.78 -9.45
CA ALA A 31 26.95 5.33 -8.43
C ALA A 31 28.38 4.77 -8.52
N ALA A 32 28.53 3.47 -8.77
CA ALA A 32 29.83 2.82 -8.97
C ALA A 32 30.58 3.33 -10.23
N LYS A 33 29.87 3.95 -11.18
CA LYS A 33 30.43 4.59 -12.37
C LYS A 33 30.65 6.09 -12.19
N GLY A 34 30.51 6.62 -10.97
CA GLY A 34 30.74 8.03 -10.66
C GLY A 34 29.56 8.96 -10.96
N TRP A 35 28.37 8.41 -11.25
CA TRP A 35 27.16 9.20 -11.41
C TRP A 35 26.51 9.48 -10.05
N SER A 36 25.75 10.56 -9.95
CA SER A 36 25.05 10.97 -8.73
C SER A 36 23.54 11.08 -8.95
N PRO A 37 22.69 10.82 -7.93
CA PRO A 37 21.25 11.04 -8.05
C PRO A 37 20.94 12.52 -8.31
N ALA A 38 20.06 12.79 -9.27
CA ALA A 38 19.54 14.12 -9.53
C ALA A 38 18.45 14.50 -8.50
N PRO A 39 18.33 15.78 -8.09
CA PRO A 39 17.25 16.23 -7.21
C PRO A 39 15.88 16.28 -7.90
N SER A 40 15.86 16.40 -9.23
CA SER A 40 14.64 16.32 -10.04
C SER A 40 14.93 15.69 -11.42
N PRO A 41 13.90 15.26 -12.17
CA PRO A 41 14.07 14.80 -13.55
C PRO A 41 14.76 15.84 -14.46
N ALA A 42 14.45 17.13 -14.27
CA ALA A 42 15.00 18.22 -15.08
C ALA A 42 16.51 18.44 -14.86
N ASP A 43 17.03 18.03 -13.71
CA ASP A 43 18.45 18.15 -13.36
C ASP A 43 19.30 16.96 -13.84
N ALA A 44 18.65 15.90 -14.34
CA ALA A 44 19.32 14.66 -14.70
C ALA A 44 19.94 14.73 -16.11
N ASP A 45 21.13 14.17 -16.25
CA ASP A 45 21.76 13.92 -17.56
C ASP A 45 21.21 12.62 -18.19
N ARG A 46 20.69 11.71 -17.37
CA ARG A 46 19.98 10.51 -17.81
C ARG A 46 18.78 10.21 -16.92
N ILE A 47 17.65 9.93 -17.55
CA ILE A 47 16.44 9.48 -16.87
C ILE A 47 16.22 8.02 -17.23
N VAL A 48 15.88 7.17 -16.26
CA VAL A 48 15.49 5.77 -16.51
C VAL A 48 14.11 5.52 -15.90
N LEU A 49 13.19 5.08 -16.75
CA LEU A 49 11.88 4.58 -16.35
C LEU A 49 11.89 3.05 -16.33
N ILE A 50 11.60 2.45 -15.17
CA ILE A 50 11.33 1.02 -15.03
C ILE A 50 9.82 0.80 -15.08
N SER A 51 9.36 0.38 -16.26
CA SER A 51 7.94 0.24 -16.61
C SER A 51 7.32 -1.08 -16.14
N CYS A 52 5.98 -1.09 -16.01
CA CYS A 52 5.20 -2.24 -15.57
C CYS A 52 4.13 -2.61 -16.59
N ALA A 53 3.95 -3.90 -16.85
CA ALA A 53 2.91 -4.47 -17.73
C ALA A 53 1.99 -5.46 -17.00
N VAL A 54 2.01 -5.44 -15.66
CA VAL A 54 1.24 -6.39 -14.83
C VAL A 54 -0.27 -6.14 -14.90
N THR A 55 -0.73 -4.97 -15.37
CA THR A 55 -2.13 -4.70 -15.75
C THR A 55 -2.15 -3.68 -16.90
N ALA A 56 -3.23 -3.62 -17.67
CA ALA A 56 -3.37 -2.59 -18.72
C ALA A 56 -3.33 -1.16 -18.14
N ARG A 57 -3.80 -0.99 -16.89
CA ARG A 57 -3.67 0.27 -16.15
C ARG A 57 -2.21 0.62 -15.86
N ALA A 58 -1.42 -0.34 -15.34
CA ALA A 58 -0.01 -0.12 -15.04
C ALA A 58 0.81 0.21 -16.30
N GLU A 59 0.43 -0.38 -17.44
CA GLU A 59 1.05 -0.08 -18.74
C GLU A 59 0.71 1.33 -19.22
N SER A 60 -0.56 1.75 -19.08
CA SER A 60 -1.01 3.12 -19.38
C SER A 60 -0.32 4.15 -18.48
N GLU A 61 -0.20 3.87 -17.18
CA GLU A 61 0.52 4.69 -16.21
C GLU A 61 2.01 4.81 -16.58
N SER A 62 2.63 3.71 -17.04
CA SER A 62 4.02 3.71 -17.52
C SER A 62 4.20 4.64 -18.72
N ARG A 63 3.33 4.58 -19.72
CA ARG A 63 3.38 5.50 -20.88
C ARG A 63 3.12 6.95 -20.48
N ARG A 64 2.19 7.19 -19.55
CA ARG A 64 1.89 8.55 -19.03
C ARG A 64 3.12 9.14 -18.34
N LEU A 65 3.80 8.34 -17.52
CA LEU A 65 5.02 8.75 -16.82
C LEU A 65 6.18 8.97 -17.78
N ALA A 66 6.37 8.11 -18.78
CA ALA A 66 7.38 8.32 -19.84
C ALA A 66 7.19 9.68 -20.52
N ARG A 67 5.95 10.01 -20.93
CA ARG A 67 5.63 11.31 -21.53
C ARG A 67 5.93 12.50 -20.60
N ALA A 68 5.69 12.36 -19.31
CA ALA A 68 5.99 13.42 -18.34
C ALA A 68 7.50 13.63 -18.22
N LEU A 69 8.26 12.55 -18.02
CA LEU A 69 9.71 12.59 -17.89
C LEU A 69 10.40 13.17 -19.12
N ILE A 70 9.94 12.83 -20.33
CA ILE A 70 10.49 13.36 -21.58
C ILE A 70 10.23 14.86 -21.73
N ARG A 71 9.07 15.35 -21.27
CA ARG A 71 8.79 16.80 -21.26
C ARG A 71 9.60 17.56 -20.23
N GLU A 72 9.91 16.95 -19.09
CA GLU A 72 10.70 17.56 -18.02
C GLU A 72 12.21 17.50 -18.29
N ALA A 73 12.65 16.59 -19.16
CA ALA A 73 14.04 16.42 -19.54
C ALA A 73 14.61 17.69 -20.19
N LYS A 74 15.76 18.16 -19.72
CA LYS A 74 16.50 19.25 -20.35
C LYS A 74 17.06 18.79 -21.72
N PRO A 75 17.36 19.72 -22.65
CA PRO A 75 17.96 19.37 -23.94
C PRO A 75 19.23 18.53 -23.77
N GLY A 76 19.32 17.42 -24.51
CA GLY A 76 20.45 16.49 -24.44
C GLY A 76 20.34 15.39 -23.37
N THR A 77 19.31 15.41 -22.52
CA THR A 77 19.06 14.31 -21.57
C THR A 77 18.47 13.09 -22.28
N GLU A 78 19.10 11.94 -22.12
CA GLU A 78 18.57 10.68 -22.64
C GLU A 78 17.57 10.06 -21.65
N VAL A 79 16.40 9.66 -22.15
CA VAL A 79 15.37 8.97 -21.35
C VAL A 79 15.31 7.50 -21.75
N ALA A 80 15.79 6.60 -20.89
CA ALA A 80 15.69 5.15 -21.08
C ALA A 80 14.34 4.63 -20.57
N ALA A 81 13.75 3.67 -21.28
CA ALA A 81 12.61 2.88 -20.80
C ALA A 81 13.00 1.40 -20.70
N THR A 82 12.93 0.82 -19.51
CA THR A 82 13.16 -0.61 -19.25
C THR A 82 11.98 -1.22 -18.51
N GLY A 83 12.07 -2.48 -18.07
CA GLY A 83 10.98 -3.20 -17.41
C GLY A 83 9.97 -3.80 -18.39
N CYS A 84 8.88 -4.37 -17.85
CA CYS A 84 8.03 -5.28 -18.62
C CYS A 84 7.31 -4.60 -19.80
N ALA A 85 6.81 -3.37 -19.65
CA ALA A 85 6.05 -2.74 -20.73
C ALA A 85 6.96 -2.30 -21.88
N ALA A 86 8.14 -1.76 -21.57
CA ALA A 86 9.14 -1.39 -22.56
C ALA A 86 9.73 -2.59 -23.30
N ALA A 87 9.71 -3.79 -22.68
CA ALA A 87 10.12 -5.02 -23.33
C ALA A 87 9.07 -5.55 -24.31
N VAL A 88 7.77 -5.47 -23.96
CA VAL A 88 6.66 -5.99 -24.79
C VAL A 88 6.27 -5.01 -25.90
N HIS A 89 6.32 -3.71 -25.63
CA HIS A 89 5.90 -2.64 -26.54
C HIS A 89 7.00 -1.59 -26.73
N PRO A 90 8.21 -1.96 -27.18
CA PRO A 90 9.32 -1.03 -27.35
C PRO A 90 8.97 0.15 -28.27
N GLU A 91 8.22 -0.11 -29.35
CA GLU A 91 7.75 0.89 -30.31
C GLU A 91 6.89 1.97 -29.66
N ALA A 92 6.07 1.59 -28.66
CA ALA A 92 5.20 2.53 -27.96
C ALA A 92 5.99 3.50 -27.06
N PHE A 93 7.17 3.13 -26.59
CA PHE A 93 8.05 4.02 -25.83
C PHE A 93 8.98 4.82 -26.74
N ALA A 94 9.46 4.21 -27.84
CA ALA A 94 10.24 4.89 -28.87
C ALA A 94 9.45 6.05 -29.50
N ALA A 95 8.17 5.85 -29.80
CA ALA A 95 7.29 6.88 -30.35
C ALA A 95 7.08 8.07 -29.39
N LEU A 96 7.36 7.91 -28.09
CA LEU A 96 7.30 8.99 -27.11
C LEU A 96 8.62 9.78 -27.02
N GLY A 97 9.71 9.24 -27.59
CA GLY A 97 11.07 9.80 -27.48
C GLY A 97 11.95 9.11 -26.42
N ALA A 98 11.51 8.01 -25.80
CA ALA A 98 12.34 7.22 -24.89
C ALA A 98 13.12 6.13 -25.65
N VAL A 99 14.32 5.78 -25.18
CA VAL A 99 15.15 4.70 -25.72
C VAL A 99 14.77 3.38 -25.02
N PRO A 100 14.17 2.40 -25.70
CA PRO A 100 13.83 1.11 -25.09
C PRO A 100 15.08 0.29 -24.80
N MET A 101 15.28 -0.07 -23.53
CA MET A 101 16.45 -0.80 -23.03
C MET A 101 16.05 -1.92 -22.05
N PRO A 102 15.39 -2.98 -22.52
CA PRO A 102 15.05 -4.13 -21.67
C PRO A 102 16.27 -4.87 -21.10
N ASP A 103 17.44 -4.77 -21.74
CA ASP A 103 18.68 -5.32 -21.21
C ASP A 103 19.29 -4.43 -20.12
N LYS A 104 19.09 -4.87 -18.87
CA LYS A 104 19.51 -4.11 -17.69
C LYS A 104 21.02 -4.12 -17.48
N ASP A 105 21.73 -5.11 -18.02
CA ASP A 105 23.20 -5.19 -17.91
C ASP A 105 23.85 -4.08 -18.76
N ARG A 106 23.34 -3.86 -19.97
CA ARG A 106 23.74 -2.73 -20.83
C ARG A 106 23.41 -1.39 -20.19
N LEU A 107 22.25 -1.28 -19.56
CA LEU A 107 21.86 -0.04 -18.88
C LEU A 107 22.77 0.23 -17.66
N ALA A 108 23.09 -0.79 -16.87
CA ALA A 108 23.99 -0.71 -15.73
C ALA A 108 25.45 -0.38 -16.12
N ALA A 109 25.87 -0.71 -17.34
CA ALA A 109 27.19 -0.35 -17.85
C ALA A 109 27.39 1.18 -17.97
N ALA A 110 26.31 1.97 -17.96
CA ALA A 110 26.33 3.42 -17.94
C ALA A 110 27.08 4.06 -19.13
N SER A 111 26.99 3.44 -20.31
CA SER A 111 27.61 3.92 -21.54
C SER A 111 27.28 5.39 -21.82
N ASP A 112 28.18 6.09 -22.52
CA ASP A 112 28.00 7.52 -22.82
C ASP A 112 26.72 7.82 -23.59
N THR A 113 26.34 6.93 -24.52
CA THR A 113 25.11 7.02 -25.30
C THR A 113 24.25 5.78 -25.09
N LEU A 114 22.93 5.98 -25.11
CA LEU A 114 21.96 4.90 -25.11
C LEU A 114 21.70 4.45 -26.54
N ALA A 115 21.86 3.16 -26.79
CA ALA A 115 21.41 2.52 -28.02
C ALA A 115 20.23 1.59 -27.69
N PRO A 116 19.12 1.64 -28.47
CA PRO A 116 18.07 0.64 -28.34
C PRO A 116 18.67 -0.75 -28.40
N CYS A 117 18.33 -1.60 -27.44
CA CYS A 117 18.70 -3.01 -27.48
C CYS A 117 17.50 -3.85 -27.92
N PRO A 118 17.72 -5.01 -28.56
CA PRO A 118 16.63 -5.90 -28.89
C PRO A 118 15.83 -6.26 -27.62
N PRO A 119 14.51 -6.56 -27.75
CA PRO A 119 13.70 -7.08 -26.65
C PRO A 119 14.43 -8.27 -26.03
N ARG A 120 14.74 -8.23 -24.72
CA ARG A 120 15.55 -9.27 -24.08
C ARG A 120 14.74 -10.58 -24.00
N PRO A 121 15.16 -11.65 -24.70
CA PRO A 121 14.64 -13.00 -24.52
C PRO A 121 15.68 -13.88 -23.79
N GLY A 122 16.64 -13.25 -23.11
CA GLY A 122 17.87 -13.89 -22.64
C GLY A 122 17.64 -14.98 -21.58
N ASP A 123 18.55 -15.95 -21.59
CA ASP A 123 18.67 -17.12 -20.73
C ASP A 123 19.61 -16.88 -19.53
N HIS A 124 20.08 -15.65 -19.33
CA HIS A 124 20.97 -15.30 -18.23
C HIS A 124 20.30 -14.44 -17.16
N PHE A 125 20.68 -14.66 -15.90
CA PHE A 125 20.30 -13.80 -14.79
C PHE A 125 21.04 -12.46 -14.88
N PRO A 126 20.36 -11.29 -14.78
CA PRO A 126 21.04 -9.99 -14.83
C PRO A 126 22.13 -9.86 -13.76
N ASN A 127 23.31 -9.36 -14.13
CA ASN A 127 24.43 -9.13 -13.22
C ASN A 127 24.23 -7.84 -12.42
N LEU A 128 23.16 -7.84 -11.63
CA LEU A 128 22.72 -6.74 -10.79
C LEU A 128 22.73 -7.20 -9.34
N ALA A 129 23.34 -6.40 -8.48
CA ALA A 129 23.49 -6.71 -7.08
C ALA A 129 23.15 -5.47 -6.24
N VAL A 130 22.63 -5.69 -5.04
CA VAL A 130 22.28 -4.60 -4.11
C VAL A 130 23.11 -4.73 -2.82
N ALA A 131 23.68 -3.63 -2.38
CA ALA A 131 24.45 -3.52 -1.15
C ALA A 131 23.57 -3.16 0.06
N GLY A 132 22.47 -2.43 -0.13
CA GLY A 132 21.54 -2.12 0.96
C GLY A 132 20.28 -1.37 0.52
N TYR A 133 19.39 -1.14 1.50
CA TYR A 133 18.12 -0.44 1.34
C TYR A 133 17.88 0.53 2.51
N ASP A 134 16.96 1.48 2.33
CA ASP A 134 16.55 2.42 3.38
C ASP A 134 15.39 1.86 4.25
N ARG A 135 15.26 0.54 4.34
CA ARG A 135 14.17 -0.18 5.03
C ARG A 135 14.70 -1.38 5.81
N ALA A 136 13.96 -1.83 6.81
CA ALA A 136 14.33 -3.03 7.59
C ALA A 136 14.46 -4.28 6.70
N ARG A 137 13.53 -4.40 5.74
CA ARG A 137 13.46 -5.50 4.78
C ARG A 137 14.24 -5.17 3.52
N ALA A 138 15.28 -5.96 3.26
CA ALA A 138 15.98 -5.97 1.99
C ALA A 138 15.34 -6.96 1.01
N LEU A 139 15.21 -6.58 -0.26
CA LEU A 139 14.80 -7.52 -1.31
C LEU A 139 16.04 -8.25 -1.83
N LEU A 140 15.96 -9.58 -1.87
CA LEU A 140 16.98 -10.47 -2.40
C LEU A 140 16.40 -11.18 -3.62
N LYS A 141 16.76 -10.71 -4.82
CA LYS A 141 16.26 -11.30 -6.07
C LYS A 141 17.06 -12.56 -6.39
N ILE A 142 16.36 -13.70 -6.48
CA ILE A 142 16.95 -15.02 -6.70
C ILE A 142 16.55 -15.66 -8.04
N GLN A 143 15.49 -15.15 -8.66
CA GLN A 143 14.92 -15.71 -9.89
C GLN A 143 14.33 -14.58 -10.74
N ASP A 144 14.36 -14.71 -12.07
CA ASP A 144 13.71 -13.80 -13.02
C ASP A 144 13.09 -14.58 -14.19
N GLY A 145 12.19 -13.95 -14.94
CA GLY A 145 11.48 -14.59 -16.05
C GLY A 145 10.47 -15.64 -15.59
N CYS A 146 9.72 -16.22 -16.52
CA CYS A 146 8.77 -17.29 -16.20
C CYS A 146 8.49 -18.11 -17.45
N SER A 147 8.58 -19.44 -17.30
CA SER A 147 8.24 -20.38 -18.38
C SER A 147 6.82 -20.94 -18.24
N HIS A 148 6.04 -20.49 -17.25
CA HIS A 148 4.67 -20.96 -17.06
C HIS A 148 3.71 -20.24 -18.00
N GLY A 149 2.93 -21.01 -18.76
CA GLY A 149 2.01 -20.50 -19.79
C GLY A 149 0.63 -20.08 -19.27
N CYS A 150 0.55 -19.28 -18.18
CA CYS A 150 -0.73 -18.76 -17.69
C CYS A 150 -1.44 -17.96 -18.80
N THR A 151 -2.69 -18.29 -19.12
CA THR A 151 -3.39 -17.71 -20.29
C THR A 151 -3.59 -16.20 -20.22
N TYR A 152 -3.53 -15.59 -19.04
CA TYR A 152 -3.67 -14.14 -18.81
C TYR A 152 -2.34 -13.39 -18.63
N CYS A 153 -1.20 -14.09 -18.58
CA CYS A 153 0.07 -13.52 -18.14
C CYS A 153 0.92 -13.10 -19.34
N ILE A 154 1.36 -11.84 -19.35
CA ILE A 154 2.28 -11.30 -20.38
C ILE A 154 3.76 -11.48 -20.01
N VAL A 155 4.06 -11.94 -18.79
CA VAL A 155 5.42 -11.96 -18.25
C VAL A 155 6.40 -12.82 -19.07
N PRO A 156 6.03 -14.02 -19.59
CA PRO A 156 6.95 -14.78 -20.45
C PRO A 156 7.42 -13.99 -21.67
N ALA A 157 6.52 -13.22 -22.30
CA ALA A 157 6.88 -12.33 -23.41
C ALA A 157 7.72 -11.13 -22.97
N ALA A 158 7.51 -10.63 -21.74
CA ALA A 158 8.17 -9.43 -21.24
C ALA A 158 9.57 -9.68 -20.64
N ARG A 159 9.80 -10.86 -20.06
CA ARG A 159 10.99 -11.18 -19.26
C ARG A 159 11.73 -12.43 -19.72
N GLY A 160 11.19 -13.19 -20.67
CA GLY A 160 11.80 -14.42 -21.16
C GLY A 160 11.58 -15.64 -20.24
N PRO A 161 12.27 -16.76 -20.53
CA PRO A 161 12.19 -17.98 -19.73
C PRO A 161 12.69 -17.76 -18.31
N SER A 162 12.36 -18.69 -17.40
CA SER A 162 12.90 -18.65 -16.04
C SER A 162 14.42 -18.77 -16.03
N VAL A 163 15.07 -17.88 -15.29
CA VAL A 163 16.51 -17.88 -15.04
C VAL A 163 16.77 -17.72 -13.55
N SER A 164 17.70 -18.52 -13.03
CA SER A 164 18.01 -18.60 -11.60
C SER A 164 19.34 -17.97 -11.29
N ARG A 165 19.41 -17.31 -10.13
CA ARG A 165 20.67 -16.81 -9.60
C ARG A 165 21.42 -17.97 -8.94
N PRO A 166 22.72 -18.18 -9.23
CA PRO A 166 23.49 -19.24 -8.58
C PRO A 166 23.56 -19.08 -7.06
N TYR A 167 23.48 -20.20 -6.33
CA TYR A 167 23.49 -20.21 -4.85
C TYR A 167 24.63 -19.40 -4.21
N PRO A 168 25.90 -19.51 -4.66
CA PRO A 168 26.99 -18.71 -4.07
C PRO A 168 26.76 -17.21 -4.18
N ALA A 169 26.17 -16.74 -5.29
CA ALA A 169 25.86 -15.33 -5.50
C ALA A 169 24.67 -14.87 -4.63
N ILE A 170 23.68 -15.73 -4.40
CA ILE A 170 22.57 -15.47 -3.47
C ILE A 170 23.12 -15.33 -2.05
N LEU A 171 23.93 -16.29 -1.60
CA LEU A 171 24.51 -16.30 -0.26
C LEU A 171 25.42 -15.08 -0.03
N ALA A 172 26.26 -14.73 -1.01
CA ALA A 172 27.12 -13.55 -0.92
C ALA A 172 26.33 -12.26 -0.76
N GLU A 173 25.24 -12.08 -1.52
CA GLU A 173 24.39 -10.90 -1.38
C GLU A 173 23.60 -10.90 -0.08
N ALA A 174 23.07 -12.06 0.35
CA ALA A 174 22.38 -12.19 1.62
C ALA A 174 23.27 -11.76 2.79
N ARG A 175 24.52 -12.23 2.84
CA ARG A 175 25.50 -11.85 3.86
C ARG A 175 25.77 -10.35 3.84
N ARG A 176 26.04 -9.77 2.66
CA ARG A 176 26.25 -8.33 2.51
C ARG A 176 25.05 -7.50 3.01
N LEU A 177 23.82 -7.95 2.77
CA LEU A 177 22.63 -7.27 3.28
C LEU A 177 22.51 -7.38 4.81
N LEU A 178 22.86 -8.51 5.41
CA LEU A 178 22.91 -8.64 6.87
C LEU A 178 24.04 -7.78 7.48
N ASP A 179 25.22 -7.75 6.85
CA ASP A 179 26.34 -6.88 7.24
C ASP A 179 25.96 -5.39 7.16
N ALA A 180 25.09 -5.01 6.22
CA ALA A 180 24.51 -3.68 6.11
C ALA A 180 23.44 -3.38 7.19
N GLY A 181 23.12 -4.35 8.05
CA GLY A 181 22.21 -4.18 9.19
C GLY A 181 20.74 -4.50 8.89
N HIS A 182 20.44 -5.17 7.77
CA HIS A 182 19.07 -5.60 7.48
C HIS A 182 18.64 -6.79 8.35
N ALA A 183 17.49 -6.65 9.01
CA ALA A 183 16.95 -7.70 9.89
C ALA A 183 16.05 -8.71 9.13
N GLU A 184 15.63 -8.41 7.91
CA GLU A 184 14.75 -9.28 7.12
C GLU A 184 15.16 -9.31 5.64
N LEU A 185 15.32 -10.52 5.11
CA LEU A 185 15.63 -10.77 3.69
C LEU A 185 14.38 -11.31 2.98
N GLY A 186 13.85 -10.54 2.05
CA GLY A 186 12.72 -10.91 1.20
C GLY A 186 13.18 -11.62 -0.07
N LEU A 187 13.06 -12.94 -0.11
CA LEU A 187 13.34 -13.74 -1.32
C LEU A 187 12.32 -13.41 -2.39
N THR A 188 12.76 -12.81 -3.49
CA THR A 188 11.89 -12.34 -4.56
C THR A 188 12.29 -12.93 -5.92
N GLY A 189 11.29 -13.14 -6.75
CA GLY A 189 11.41 -13.53 -8.14
C GLY A 189 10.09 -13.29 -8.85
N ILE A 190 10.00 -13.72 -10.10
CA ILE A 190 8.78 -13.70 -10.88
C ILE A 190 7.93 -14.93 -10.58
N ASN A 191 8.53 -16.12 -10.59
CA ASN A 191 7.93 -17.37 -10.15
C ASN A 191 8.98 -18.19 -9.40
N LEU A 192 8.91 -18.17 -8.07
CA LEU A 192 9.87 -18.86 -7.21
C LEU A 192 9.88 -20.38 -7.40
N GLY A 193 8.79 -20.96 -7.90
CA GLY A 193 8.69 -22.40 -8.17
C GLY A 193 9.53 -22.85 -9.37
N HIS A 194 9.99 -21.92 -10.20
CA HIS A 194 10.87 -22.19 -11.32
C HIS A 194 12.35 -21.91 -11.00
N PHE A 195 12.68 -21.67 -9.72
CA PHE A 195 14.08 -21.53 -9.31
C PHE A 195 14.80 -22.89 -9.35
N GLY A 196 15.89 -22.92 -10.10
CA GLY A 196 16.98 -23.88 -10.01
C GLY A 196 17.01 -25.08 -10.96
N PRO A 197 15.98 -25.43 -11.77
CA PRO A 197 16.13 -26.41 -12.85
C PRO A 197 17.24 -26.08 -13.86
N ASP A 198 17.54 -24.79 -14.04
CA ASP A 198 18.58 -24.27 -14.94
C ASP A 198 19.99 -24.23 -14.32
N LEU A 199 20.13 -24.57 -13.03
CA LEU A 199 21.42 -24.60 -12.35
C LEU A 199 22.12 -25.96 -12.52
N ALA A 200 23.45 -25.94 -12.42
CA ALA A 200 24.29 -27.13 -12.42
C ALA A 200 25.14 -27.18 -11.14
N PRO A 201 24.86 -28.10 -10.18
CA PRO A 201 23.73 -29.03 -10.16
C PRO A 201 22.38 -28.33 -9.95
N PRO A 202 21.26 -28.94 -10.36
CA PRO A 202 19.93 -28.40 -10.08
C PRO A 202 19.65 -28.30 -8.59
N MET A 203 18.87 -27.30 -8.19
CA MET A 203 18.50 -27.04 -6.79
C MET A 203 17.03 -26.64 -6.71
N SER A 204 16.24 -27.24 -5.81
CA SER A 204 14.87 -26.79 -5.58
C SER A 204 14.86 -25.46 -4.81
N PHE A 205 13.77 -24.69 -4.93
CA PHE A 205 13.56 -23.50 -4.09
C PHE A 205 13.56 -23.83 -2.59
N TRP A 206 12.96 -24.96 -2.18
CA TRP A 206 12.91 -25.34 -0.78
C TRP A 206 14.30 -25.71 -0.24
N ARG A 207 15.12 -26.40 -1.04
CA ARG A 207 16.52 -26.66 -0.71
C ARG A 207 17.31 -25.37 -0.55
N LEU A 208 17.12 -24.40 -1.46
CA LEU A 208 17.71 -23.07 -1.34
C LEU A 208 17.35 -22.42 0.00
N VAL A 209 16.08 -22.43 0.40
CA VAL A 209 15.62 -21.81 1.66
C VAL A 209 16.30 -22.49 2.87
N ALA A 210 16.34 -23.82 2.89
CA ALA A 210 16.98 -24.58 3.97
C ALA A 210 18.50 -24.33 4.05
N ASP A 211 19.19 -24.38 2.91
CA ASP A 211 20.63 -24.15 2.83
C ASP A 211 20.99 -22.71 3.22
N LEU A 212 20.20 -21.72 2.75
CA LEU A 212 20.39 -20.31 3.08
C LEU A 212 20.18 -20.06 4.58
N GLU A 213 19.12 -20.61 5.19
CA GLU A 213 18.90 -20.49 6.63
C GLU A 213 20.07 -21.07 7.42
N ARG A 214 20.53 -22.28 7.07
CA ARG A 214 21.68 -22.93 7.73
C ARG A 214 22.94 -22.07 7.63
N ASP A 215 23.30 -21.62 6.42
CA ASP A 215 24.57 -20.94 6.18
C ASP A 215 24.58 -19.50 6.75
N LEU A 216 23.42 -18.84 6.79
CA LEU A 216 23.26 -17.55 7.47
C LEU A 216 23.26 -17.70 8.98
N LEU A 217 22.63 -18.73 9.55
CA LEU A 217 22.72 -19.02 10.99
C LEU A 217 24.17 -19.26 11.41
N ALA A 218 24.93 -20.02 10.62
CA ALA A 218 26.34 -20.30 10.89
C ALA A 218 27.22 -19.05 10.85
N SER A 219 26.89 -18.06 10.00
CA SER A 219 27.72 -16.86 9.80
C SER A 219 27.28 -15.63 10.59
N HIS A 220 25.97 -15.44 10.83
CA HIS A 220 25.39 -14.23 11.42
C HIS A 220 24.56 -14.50 12.69
N GLY A 221 24.42 -15.76 13.10
CA GLY A 221 23.56 -16.15 14.23
C GLY A 221 22.06 -15.96 13.90
N PRO A 222 21.18 -15.97 14.92
CA PRO A 222 19.74 -16.05 14.69
C PRO A 222 19.06 -14.70 14.39
N ALA A 223 19.78 -13.58 14.42
CA ALA A 223 19.20 -12.22 14.38
C ALA A 223 18.80 -11.77 12.95
N PHE A 224 18.09 -12.62 12.21
CA PHE A 224 17.52 -12.32 10.91
C PHE A 224 16.25 -13.12 10.66
N ARG A 225 15.47 -12.70 9.65
CA ARG A 225 14.32 -13.45 9.14
C ARG A 225 14.35 -13.56 7.64
N LEU A 226 13.80 -14.66 7.13
CA LEU A 226 13.54 -14.87 5.71
C LEU A 226 12.06 -14.64 5.45
N ARG A 227 11.73 -13.84 4.44
CA ARG A 227 10.37 -13.68 3.95
C ARG A 227 10.28 -14.20 2.53
N LEU A 228 9.35 -15.11 2.30
CA LEU A 228 9.13 -15.65 0.97
C LEU A 228 8.26 -14.68 0.15
N GLY A 229 8.62 -14.50 -1.11
CA GLY A 229 7.78 -13.81 -2.09
C GLY A 229 6.53 -14.61 -2.43
N SER A 230 5.87 -14.24 -3.53
CA SER A 230 4.70 -14.98 -4.02
C SER A 230 5.09 -16.41 -4.37
N LEU A 231 4.35 -17.38 -3.82
CA LEU A 231 4.50 -18.80 -4.11
C LEU A 231 3.42 -19.24 -5.10
N ASP A 232 3.81 -20.11 -6.02
CA ASP A 232 2.86 -20.84 -6.86
C ASP A 232 2.28 -22.02 -6.06
N PRO A 233 0.97 -22.33 -6.16
CA PRO A 233 0.39 -23.51 -5.55
C PRO A 233 1.15 -24.82 -5.85
N ALA A 234 1.90 -24.92 -6.95
CA ALA A 234 2.74 -26.07 -7.28
C ALA A 234 3.88 -26.32 -6.31
N MET A 235 4.31 -25.30 -5.58
CA MET A 235 5.38 -25.41 -4.59
C MET A 235 4.88 -25.96 -3.25
N LEU A 236 3.56 -26.10 -3.07
CA LEU A 236 2.95 -26.48 -1.79
C LEU A 236 2.93 -28.00 -1.62
N ASP A 237 4.13 -28.58 -1.57
CA ASP A 237 4.38 -30.02 -1.54
C ASP A 237 4.95 -30.50 -0.19
N ALA A 238 5.34 -31.78 -0.12
CA ALA A 238 5.90 -32.37 1.08
C ALA A 238 7.27 -31.77 1.46
N GLU A 239 8.09 -31.38 0.49
CA GLU A 239 9.38 -30.72 0.73
C GLU A 239 9.17 -29.35 1.36
N GLY A 240 8.22 -28.58 0.84
CA GLY A 240 7.82 -27.28 1.39
C GLY A 240 7.29 -27.41 2.83
N LEU A 241 6.44 -28.40 3.12
CA LEU A 241 5.96 -28.64 4.50
C LEU A 241 7.09 -29.02 5.46
N ALA A 242 8.07 -29.79 5.00
CA ALA A 242 9.23 -30.17 5.81
C ALA A 242 10.09 -28.94 6.12
N VAL A 243 10.53 -28.22 5.09
CA VAL A 243 11.39 -27.04 5.24
C VAL A 243 10.73 -25.94 6.07
N LEU A 244 9.48 -25.58 5.76
CA LEU A 244 8.76 -24.55 6.53
C LEU A 244 8.45 -25.01 7.95
N GLY A 245 8.16 -26.30 8.14
CA GLY A 245 7.83 -26.87 9.44
C GLY A 245 9.01 -26.94 10.40
N GLU A 246 10.24 -27.03 9.90
CA GLU A 246 11.48 -27.08 10.69
C GLU A 246 12.14 -25.71 10.83
N SER A 247 11.91 -24.81 9.88
CA SER A 247 12.48 -23.46 9.87
C SER A 247 12.11 -22.66 11.11
N ARG A 248 13.10 -21.95 11.64
CA ARG A 248 12.92 -20.96 12.71
C ARG A 248 13.14 -19.53 12.24
N ARG A 249 13.66 -19.34 11.02
CA ARG A 249 13.95 -18.02 10.45
C ARG A 249 12.96 -17.60 9.38
N VAL A 250 12.22 -18.52 8.76
CA VAL A 250 11.15 -18.15 7.83
C VAL A 250 10.00 -17.51 8.59
N CYS A 251 9.58 -16.34 8.12
CA CYS A 251 8.42 -15.62 8.61
C CYS A 251 7.18 -16.51 8.54
N ARG A 252 6.34 -16.49 9.58
CA ARG A 252 5.03 -17.18 9.61
C ARG A 252 4.01 -16.47 8.71
N HIS A 253 4.36 -16.35 7.45
CA HIS A 253 3.66 -15.61 6.41
C HIS A 253 3.87 -16.33 5.08
N LEU A 254 2.77 -16.66 4.42
CA LEU A 254 2.75 -17.11 3.04
C LEU A 254 1.94 -16.16 2.19
N HIS A 255 2.35 -15.98 0.95
CA HIS A 255 1.57 -15.28 -0.05
C HIS A 255 1.45 -16.17 -1.28
N ILE A 256 0.23 -16.61 -1.59
CA ILE A 256 -0.02 -17.58 -2.65
C ILE A 256 -0.73 -16.91 -3.80
N SER A 257 -0.15 -16.98 -4.99
CA SER A 257 -0.81 -16.49 -6.19
C SER A 257 -1.80 -17.56 -6.67
N LEU A 258 -3.02 -17.59 -6.13
CA LEU A 258 -4.05 -18.63 -6.39
C LEU A 258 -4.89 -18.34 -7.65
N GLN A 259 -5.13 -17.07 -7.95
CA GLN A 259 -6.04 -16.54 -8.99
C GLN A 259 -7.54 -16.87 -8.80
N SER A 260 -7.91 -18.14 -8.64
CA SER A 260 -9.30 -18.59 -8.49
C SER A 260 -9.37 -19.84 -7.61
N ALA A 261 -10.51 -20.14 -7.01
CA ALA A 261 -10.73 -21.42 -6.34
C ALA A 261 -11.60 -22.39 -7.15
N ASP A 262 -12.11 -21.96 -8.31
CA ASP A 262 -12.92 -22.81 -9.17
C ASP A 262 -12.02 -23.64 -10.12
N PRO A 263 -12.15 -24.98 -10.13
CA PRO A 263 -11.33 -25.86 -10.96
C PRO A 263 -11.44 -25.57 -12.47
N GLY A 264 -12.63 -25.20 -12.94
CA GLY A 264 -12.88 -24.87 -14.35
C GLY A 264 -12.20 -23.57 -14.76
N VAL A 265 -12.32 -22.54 -13.93
CA VAL A 265 -11.62 -21.25 -14.13
C VAL A 265 -10.10 -21.44 -14.05
N LEU A 266 -9.60 -22.25 -13.11
CA LEU A 266 -8.17 -22.58 -13.02
C LEU A 266 -7.68 -23.31 -14.28
N GLY A 267 -8.43 -24.30 -14.78
CA GLY A 267 -8.12 -24.96 -16.04
C GLY A 267 -8.07 -23.99 -17.22
N ALA A 268 -9.04 -23.08 -17.32
CA ALA A 268 -9.09 -22.02 -18.34
C ALA A 268 -7.94 -21.01 -18.22
N MET A 269 -7.38 -20.85 -17.02
CA MET A 269 -6.19 -20.07 -16.73
C MET A 269 -4.88 -20.79 -17.07
N ASN A 270 -4.93 -22.05 -17.51
CA ASN A 270 -3.80 -22.97 -17.62
C ASN A 270 -3.06 -23.16 -16.28
N ARG A 271 -3.86 -23.42 -15.24
CA ARG A 271 -3.45 -23.77 -13.88
C ARG A 271 -4.04 -25.12 -13.49
N ARG A 272 -3.56 -25.72 -12.40
CA ARG A 272 -4.00 -27.07 -12.05
C ARG A 272 -5.38 -26.98 -11.39
N PRO A 273 -6.36 -27.79 -11.80
CA PRO A 273 -7.72 -27.72 -11.26
C PRO A 273 -7.81 -27.89 -9.74
N ASN A 274 -6.84 -28.57 -9.11
CA ASN A 274 -6.79 -28.86 -7.68
C ASN A 274 -5.90 -27.87 -6.87
N ASP A 275 -5.46 -26.75 -7.45
CA ASP A 275 -4.60 -25.79 -6.76
C ASP A 275 -5.23 -25.25 -5.47
N ALA A 276 -6.55 -25.02 -5.46
CA ALA A 276 -7.26 -24.57 -4.27
C ALA A 276 -7.22 -25.61 -3.14
N ASP A 277 -7.45 -26.88 -3.47
CA ASP A 277 -7.41 -27.96 -2.48
C ASP A 277 -5.99 -28.16 -1.93
N ALA A 278 -4.98 -28.09 -2.78
CA ALA A 278 -3.57 -28.14 -2.37
C ALA A 278 -3.22 -27.00 -1.40
N VAL A 279 -3.68 -25.77 -1.68
CA VAL A 279 -3.52 -24.62 -0.77
C VAL A 279 -4.20 -24.88 0.56
N SER A 280 -5.46 -25.35 0.57
CA SER A 280 -6.19 -25.61 1.81
C SER A 280 -5.48 -26.67 2.66
N PHE A 281 -5.13 -27.80 2.06
CA PHE A 281 -4.42 -28.88 2.74
C PHE A 281 -3.08 -28.41 3.33
N PHE A 282 -2.29 -27.69 2.54
CA PHE A 282 -0.98 -27.21 2.96
C PHE A 282 -1.11 -26.21 4.11
N VAL A 283 -2.05 -25.27 4.02
CA VAL A 283 -2.32 -24.27 5.06
C VAL A 283 -2.77 -24.94 6.36
N ASP A 284 -3.65 -25.94 6.30
CA ASP A 284 -4.10 -26.68 7.48
C ASP A 284 -2.94 -27.40 8.15
N LYS A 285 -2.12 -28.14 7.38
CA LYS A 285 -0.97 -28.87 7.90
C LYS A 285 0.10 -27.94 8.48
N LEU A 286 0.42 -26.86 7.78
CA LEU A 286 1.41 -25.90 8.27
C LEU A 286 0.89 -25.12 9.47
N GLY A 287 -0.41 -24.80 9.51
CA GLY A 287 -1.08 -24.15 10.63
C GLY A 287 -0.96 -24.94 11.94
N MET A 288 -0.94 -26.28 11.89
CA MET A 288 -0.67 -27.12 13.07
C MET A 288 0.73 -26.88 13.66
N LYS A 289 1.73 -26.54 12.84
CA LYS A 289 3.11 -26.27 13.27
C LYS A 289 3.35 -24.80 13.61
N TRP A 290 2.83 -23.89 12.78
CA TRP A 290 3.06 -22.46 12.90
C TRP A 290 2.07 -21.75 13.84
N GLY A 291 0.96 -22.39 14.19
CA GLY A 291 -0.14 -21.75 14.91
C GLY A 291 -0.69 -20.58 14.09
N ARG A 292 -0.68 -19.37 14.66
CA ARG A 292 -1.12 -18.16 13.95
C ARG A 292 -0.12 -17.76 12.86
N MET A 293 -0.50 -17.98 11.61
CA MET A 293 0.24 -17.54 10.41
C MET A 293 -0.58 -16.56 9.58
N ALA A 294 0.10 -15.64 8.92
CA ALA A 294 -0.52 -14.77 7.93
C ALA A 294 -0.57 -15.45 6.56
N LEU A 295 -1.74 -15.43 5.94
CA LEU A 295 -1.93 -15.91 4.57
C LEU A 295 -2.40 -14.76 3.68
N GLY A 296 -1.63 -14.46 2.65
CA GLY A 296 -1.98 -13.56 1.57
C GLY A 296 -2.39 -14.34 0.33
N LEU A 297 -3.37 -13.86 -0.43
CA LEU A 297 -3.75 -14.46 -1.72
C LEU A 297 -3.76 -13.41 -2.85
N ASP A 298 -3.34 -13.79 -4.05
CA ASP A 298 -3.72 -13.06 -5.27
C ASP A 298 -4.92 -13.74 -5.94
N LEU A 299 -5.94 -12.97 -6.28
CA LEU A 299 -7.17 -13.42 -6.94
C LEU A 299 -7.47 -12.56 -8.17
N LEU A 300 -8.01 -13.19 -9.21
CA LEU A 300 -8.38 -12.56 -10.48
C LEU A 300 -9.87 -12.79 -10.74
N ALA A 301 -10.68 -11.74 -10.60
CA ALA A 301 -12.14 -11.84 -10.68
C ALA A 301 -12.67 -11.50 -12.07
N GLY A 302 -13.67 -12.26 -12.51
CA GLY A 302 -14.36 -12.12 -13.78
C GLY A 302 -13.51 -12.54 -14.97
N PHE A 303 -12.79 -13.65 -14.86
CA PHE A 303 -12.07 -14.29 -15.95
C PHE A 303 -13.03 -14.69 -17.09
N PRO A 304 -12.60 -14.77 -18.37
CA PRO A 304 -13.47 -15.21 -19.46
C PRO A 304 -14.11 -16.56 -19.18
N GLY A 305 -15.45 -16.62 -19.23
CA GLY A 305 -16.25 -17.81 -18.92
C GLY A 305 -16.57 -18.03 -17.43
N GLU A 306 -16.15 -17.13 -16.52
CA GLU A 306 -16.42 -17.28 -15.09
C GLU A 306 -17.91 -17.13 -14.76
N ALA A 307 -18.57 -18.24 -14.43
CA ALA A 307 -19.97 -18.27 -14.00
C ALA A 307 -20.16 -17.68 -12.59
N ASP A 308 -21.40 -17.34 -12.23
CA ASP A 308 -21.73 -16.87 -10.88
C ASP A 308 -21.44 -17.93 -9.81
N THR A 309 -21.62 -19.21 -10.13
CA THR A 309 -21.28 -20.35 -9.25
C THR A 309 -19.78 -20.45 -8.99
N ALA A 310 -18.94 -20.25 -10.01
CA ALA A 310 -17.48 -20.25 -9.88
C ALA A 310 -16.96 -19.09 -9.01
N HIS A 311 -17.56 -17.90 -9.17
CA HIS A 311 -17.28 -16.75 -8.31
C HIS A 311 -17.72 -17.02 -6.86
N ALA A 312 -18.91 -17.56 -6.65
CA ALA A 312 -19.41 -17.94 -5.33
C ALA A 312 -18.52 -19.00 -4.66
N ALA A 313 -18.02 -19.99 -5.41
CA ALA A 313 -17.09 -20.99 -4.91
C ALA A 313 -15.77 -20.36 -4.44
N THR A 314 -15.24 -19.39 -5.20
CA THR A 314 -14.05 -18.62 -4.82
C THR A 314 -14.27 -17.79 -3.55
N ALA A 315 -15.41 -17.12 -3.44
CA ALA A 315 -15.78 -16.37 -2.23
C ALA A 315 -15.92 -17.29 -1.01
N ALA A 316 -16.56 -18.46 -1.17
CA ALA A 316 -16.71 -19.44 -0.11
C ALA A 316 -15.35 -20.04 0.34
N PHE A 317 -14.47 -20.32 -0.62
CA PHE A 317 -13.11 -20.80 -0.33
C PHE A 317 -12.30 -19.77 0.47
N LEU A 318 -12.37 -18.50 0.09
CA LEU A 318 -11.72 -17.40 0.79
C LEU A 318 -12.17 -17.29 2.27
N THR A 319 -13.46 -17.51 2.53
CA THR A 319 -14.02 -17.49 3.88
C THR A 319 -13.49 -18.62 4.77
N ARG A 320 -13.16 -19.79 4.21
CA ARG A 320 -12.65 -20.96 4.97
C ARG A 320 -11.21 -20.79 5.42
N LEU A 321 -10.35 -20.21 4.59
CA LEU A 321 -8.92 -20.09 4.87
C LEU A 321 -8.59 -19.00 5.91
N PRO A 322 -7.48 -19.08 6.66
CA PRO A 322 -7.04 -18.04 7.60
C PRO A 322 -6.41 -16.82 6.87
N VAL A 323 -7.11 -16.27 5.88
CA VAL A 323 -6.62 -15.15 5.08
C VAL A 323 -6.47 -13.89 5.93
N SER A 324 -5.30 -13.27 5.81
CA SER A 324 -4.91 -12.03 6.48
C SER A 324 -4.93 -10.82 5.55
N TYR A 325 -4.84 -11.04 4.24
CA TYR A 325 -5.07 -10.04 3.19
C TYR A 325 -5.25 -10.75 1.85
N ALA A 326 -5.87 -10.08 0.86
CA ALA A 326 -5.86 -10.56 -0.51
C ALA A 326 -5.71 -9.40 -1.49
N HIS A 327 -4.95 -9.60 -2.56
CA HIS A 327 -4.95 -8.71 -3.71
C HIS A 327 -5.95 -9.26 -4.72
N VAL A 328 -7.07 -8.55 -4.90
CA VAL A 328 -8.10 -8.95 -5.87
C VAL A 328 -8.11 -7.98 -7.03
N PHE A 329 -7.77 -8.47 -8.21
CA PHE A 329 -7.76 -7.70 -9.44
C PHE A 329 -8.95 -8.11 -10.32
N PRO A 330 -9.68 -7.17 -10.94
CA PRO A 330 -10.57 -7.52 -12.03
C PRO A 330 -9.74 -7.98 -13.24
N TYR A 331 -10.21 -9.01 -13.95
CA TYR A 331 -9.56 -9.44 -15.19
C TYR A 331 -9.48 -8.29 -16.20
N SER A 332 -8.26 -8.04 -16.66
CA SER A 332 -7.96 -7.03 -17.68
C SER A 332 -7.50 -7.73 -18.94
N ARG A 333 -8.29 -7.61 -20.01
CA ARG A 333 -7.93 -8.10 -21.35
C ARG A 333 -6.60 -7.48 -21.80
N ARG A 334 -5.69 -8.30 -22.29
CA ARG A 334 -4.36 -7.86 -22.77
C ARG A 334 -4.04 -8.44 -24.14
N PRO A 335 -3.84 -7.60 -25.16
CA PRO A 335 -3.34 -8.05 -26.45
C PRO A 335 -2.10 -8.93 -26.29
N GLY A 336 -2.01 -10.00 -27.09
CA GLY A 336 -0.90 -10.96 -27.03
C GLY A 336 -1.04 -12.08 -25.99
N THR A 337 -2.06 -12.07 -25.13
CA THR A 337 -2.35 -13.18 -24.19
C THR A 337 -3.43 -14.11 -24.72
N PRO A 338 -3.34 -15.44 -24.52
CA PRO A 338 -4.40 -16.37 -24.93
C PRO A 338 -5.80 -15.99 -24.39
N ALA A 339 -5.88 -15.54 -23.14
CA ALA A 339 -7.14 -15.14 -22.51
C ALA A 339 -7.83 -13.96 -23.21
N ALA A 340 -7.08 -13.14 -23.96
CA ALA A 340 -7.66 -12.01 -24.65
C ALA A 340 -8.49 -12.39 -25.87
N THR A 341 -8.32 -13.59 -26.44
CA THR A 341 -9.13 -14.08 -27.57
C THR A 341 -10.16 -15.11 -27.13
N MET A 342 -10.17 -15.52 -25.85
CA MET A 342 -11.17 -16.44 -25.31
C MET A 342 -12.59 -15.86 -25.38
N ALA A 343 -13.55 -16.72 -25.71
CA ALA A 343 -14.98 -16.44 -25.64
C ALA A 343 -15.44 -16.25 -24.18
N GLY A 344 -16.67 -15.76 -23.99
CA GLY A 344 -17.25 -15.58 -22.65
C GLY A 344 -16.64 -14.41 -21.86
N GLN A 345 -16.15 -13.38 -22.55
CA GLN A 345 -15.68 -12.15 -21.89
C GLN A 345 -16.82 -11.50 -21.10
N LEU A 346 -16.58 -11.24 -19.82
CA LEU A 346 -17.58 -10.59 -18.98
C LEU A 346 -17.54 -9.05 -19.09
N PRO A 347 -18.69 -8.36 -18.95
CA PRO A 347 -18.76 -6.91 -18.82
C PRO A 347 -17.90 -6.38 -17.67
N LYS A 348 -17.43 -5.14 -17.81
CA LYS A 348 -16.55 -4.48 -16.83
C LYS A 348 -17.21 -4.33 -15.47
N GLU A 349 -18.52 -4.11 -15.46
CA GLU A 349 -19.37 -3.90 -14.31
C GLU A 349 -19.40 -5.17 -13.44
N ILE A 350 -19.55 -6.34 -14.08
CA ILE A 350 -19.52 -7.65 -13.40
C ILE A 350 -18.14 -7.90 -12.80
N LYS A 351 -17.06 -7.71 -13.57
CA LYS A 351 -15.67 -7.89 -13.09
C LYS A 351 -15.38 -6.99 -11.89
N THR A 352 -15.83 -5.74 -11.94
CA THR A 352 -15.62 -4.76 -10.88
C THR A 352 -16.41 -5.11 -9.62
N ARG A 353 -17.68 -5.48 -9.76
CA ARG A 353 -18.55 -5.93 -8.67
C ARG A 353 -17.95 -7.16 -7.96
N ARG A 354 -17.60 -8.21 -8.72
CA ARG A 354 -17.00 -9.44 -8.19
C ARG A 354 -15.67 -9.19 -7.48
N ALA A 355 -14.81 -8.37 -8.07
CA ALA A 355 -13.55 -7.99 -7.42
C ALA A 355 -13.79 -7.24 -6.10
N ALA A 356 -14.82 -6.38 -6.03
CA ALA A 356 -15.18 -5.68 -4.80
C ALA A 356 -15.75 -6.62 -3.72
N GLU A 357 -16.56 -7.61 -4.12
CA GLU A 357 -17.07 -8.64 -3.21
C GLU A 357 -15.96 -9.45 -2.55
N LEU A 358 -15.02 -9.98 -3.34
CA LEU A 358 -13.88 -10.73 -2.78
C LEU A 358 -12.98 -9.86 -1.90
N ARG A 359 -12.80 -8.57 -2.22
CA ARG A 359 -12.08 -7.64 -1.35
C ARG A 359 -12.75 -7.46 0.00
N ARG A 360 -14.08 -7.27 0.03
CA ARG A 360 -14.84 -7.18 1.29
C ARG A 360 -14.64 -8.42 2.15
N THR A 361 -14.78 -9.61 1.57
CA THR A 361 -14.52 -10.86 2.28
C THR A 361 -13.09 -10.92 2.83
N ALA A 362 -12.10 -10.54 2.04
CA ALA A 362 -10.70 -10.50 2.50
C ALA A 362 -10.47 -9.47 3.62
N GLU A 363 -11.12 -8.30 3.57
CA GLU A 363 -11.03 -7.25 4.59
C GLU A 363 -11.64 -7.70 5.93
N ASP A 364 -12.78 -8.40 5.90
CA ASP A 364 -13.40 -8.96 7.10
C ASP A 364 -12.51 -10.05 7.73
N LYS A 365 -11.93 -10.92 6.90
CA LYS A 365 -10.97 -11.94 7.33
C LYS A 365 -9.68 -11.32 7.89
N ALA A 366 -9.17 -10.27 7.26
CA ALA A 366 -8.01 -9.51 7.74
C ALA A 366 -8.27 -8.91 9.14
N ARG A 367 -9.45 -8.33 9.36
CA ARG A 367 -9.83 -7.78 10.67
C ARG A 367 -9.89 -8.86 11.75
N ALA A 368 -10.49 -10.01 11.44
CA ALA A 368 -10.53 -11.14 12.36
C ALA A 368 -9.13 -11.67 12.67
N PHE A 369 -8.24 -11.70 11.67
CA PHE A 369 -6.83 -12.07 11.85
C PHE A 369 -6.10 -11.08 12.78
N LEU A 370 -6.23 -9.77 12.55
CA LEU A 370 -5.60 -8.73 13.36
C LEU A 370 -6.10 -8.76 14.82
N THR A 371 -7.40 -8.93 15.02
CA THR A 371 -8.00 -9.04 16.36
C THR A 371 -7.40 -10.22 17.13
N ARG A 372 -7.24 -11.36 16.46
CA ARG A 372 -6.61 -12.56 17.04
C ARG A 372 -5.12 -12.40 17.25
N LEU A 373 -4.43 -11.68 16.37
CA LEU A 373 -3.00 -11.42 16.49
C LEU A 373 -2.71 -10.48 17.66
N ALA A 374 -3.60 -9.51 17.92
CA ALA A 374 -3.48 -8.56 19.03
C ALA A 374 -3.57 -9.22 20.42
N THR A 375 -4.03 -10.47 20.52
CA THR A 375 -4.05 -11.22 21.78
C THR A 375 -2.73 -11.94 22.07
N GLU A 376 -1.73 -11.84 21.20
CA GLU A 376 -0.41 -12.43 21.45
C GLU A 376 0.38 -11.54 22.41
N ASP A 377 0.90 -12.11 23.50
CA ASP A 377 1.70 -11.36 24.48
C ASP A 377 3.00 -10.78 23.89
N ARG A 378 3.51 -11.42 22.82
CA ARG A 378 4.81 -11.09 22.22
C ARG A 378 4.79 -11.21 20.70
N LEU A 379 5.32 -10.19 20.03
CA LEU A 379 5.57 -10.19 18.59
C LEU A 379 7.02 -9.79 18.30
N GLU A 380 7.66 -10.53 17.41
CA GLU A 380 8.97 -10.16 16.88
C GLU A 380 8.79 -9.18 15.72
N VAL A 381 9.43 -8.02 15.80
CA VAL A 381 9.27 -6.90 14.85
C VAL A 381 10.63 -6.53 14.28
N ALA A 382 10.72 -6.48 12.94
CA ALA A 382 11.86 -5.86 12.26
C ALA A 382 11.60 -4.36 12.20
N VAL A 383 12.37 -3.60 12.97
CA VAL A 383 12.24 -2.14 13.12
C VAL A 383 12.74 -1.44 11.86
N GLU A 384 12.00 -0.45 11.37
CA GLU A 384 12.37 0.29 10.17
C GLU A 384 13.69 1.04 10.34
N CYS A 385 14.49 1.05 9.26
CA CYS A 385 15.79 1.70 9.29
C CYS A 385 15.64 3.21 9.55
N ALA A 386 14.64 3.83 8.91
CA ALA A 386 14.38 5.28 8.96
C ALA A 386 13.47 5.71 10.13
N ASP A 387 12.74 4.79 10.76
CA ASP A 387 11.82 5.10 11.86
C ASP A 387 11.91 4.02 12.97
N PRO A 388 12.58 4.30 14.10
CA PRO A 388 12.72 3.36 15.19
C PRO A 388 11.40 3.08 15.94
N ALA A 389 10.35 3.87 15.71
CA ALA A 389 9.03 3.67 16.30
C ALA A 389 8.09 2.82 15.43
N ALA A 390 8.53 2.41 14.23
CA ALA A 390 7.75 1.57 13.31
C ALA A 390 8.51 0.31 12.90
N GLY A 391 7.78 -0.72 12.50
CA GLY A 391 8.36 -1.95 11.99
C GLY A 391 7.32 -2.90 11.43
N SER A 392 7.76 -4.07 10.97
CA SER A 392 6.86 -5.12 10.49
C SER A 392 7.13 -6.42 11.22
N CYS A 393 6.08 -7.09 11.69
CA CYS A 393 6.23 -8.38 12.36
C CYS A 393 6.39 -9.56 11.39
N GLY A 394 6.80 -10.71 11.92
CA GLY A 394 6.95 -11.95 11.14
C GLY A 394 5.65 -12.43 10.45
N ARG A 395 4.49 -11.87 10.83
CA ARG A 395 3.17 -12.18 10.26
C ARG A 395 2.67 -11.10 9.29
N TYR A 396 3.58 -10.33 8.70
CA TYR A 396 3.27 -9.34 7.65
C TYR A 396 2.25 -8.28 8.08
N VAL A 397 2.34 -7.84 9.33
CA VAL A 397 1.54 -6.76 9.90
C VAL A 397 2.48 -5.66 10.35
N ASP A 398 2.16 -4.44 10.00
CA ASP A 398 2.89 -3.26 10.43
C ASP A 398 2.61 -2.97 11.91
N CYS A 399 3.65 -2.65 12.65
CA CYS A 399 3.63 -2.42 14.08
C CYS A 399 4.18 -1.03 14.39
N ARG A 400 3.63 -0.40 15.42
CA ARG A 400 4.17 0.83 16.01
C ARG A 400 4.42 0.61 17.48
N PHE A 401 5.54 1.13 17.97
CA PHE A 401 5.89 1.10 19.38
C PHE A 401 5.31 2.34 20.06
N VAL A 402 4.64 2.13 21.20
CA VAL A 402 4.20 3.24 22.08
C VAL A 402 5.42 3.87 22.74
N ASP A 403 6.30 3.02 23.27
CA ASP A 403 7.61 3.39 23.79
C ASP A 403 8.68 2.84 22.84
N ALA A 404 9.37 3.73 22.11
CA ALA A 404 10.38 3.31 21.14
C ALA A 404 11.53 2.57 21.85
N PRO A 405 11.98 1.41 21.32
CA PRO A 405 13.12 0.70 21.89
C PRO A 405 14.38 1.60 21.85
N PRO A 406 15.30 1.50 22.84
CA PRO A 406 16.52 2.27 22.85
C PRO A 406 17.28 2.12 21.51
N PRO A 407 17.99 3.17 21.03
CA PRO A 407 18.72 3.13 19.76
C PRO A 407 19.71 1.96 19.63
N ASP A 408 20.16 1.40 20.76
CA ASP A 408 21.15 0.32 20.87
C ASP A 408 20.61 -1.11 20.75
N ALA A 409 19.30 -1.31 20.55
CA ALA A 409 18.77 -2.65 20.26
C ALA A 409 19.27 -3.24 18.91
N ARG A 410 20.02 -2.45 18.12
CA ARG A 410 20.60 -2.85 16.82
C ARG A 410 21.93 -3.60 16.91
N ARG A 411 22.52 -3.81 18.10
CA ARG A 411 23.92 -4.30 18.25
C ARG A 411 24.19 -5.37 19.31
N SER A 412 23.25 -6.25 19.66
CA SER A 412 23.56 -7.41 20.51
C SER A 412 24.02 -8.66 19.74
N GLY A 413 24.78 -8.48 18.66
CA GLY A 413 25.42 -9.54 17.88
C GLY A 413 26.86 -9.15 17.55
N ARG A 414 27.81 -9.72 18.29
CA ARG A 414 29.29 -9.61 18.21
C ARG A 414 29.86 -8.91 16.96
N GLY A 415 30.48 -7.74 17.16
CA GLY A 415 31.50 -7.22 16.23
C GLY A 415 32.91 -7.73 16.59
N PRO A 416 33.80 -7.97 15.63
CA PRO A 416 35.15 -8.46 15.89
C PRO A 416 36.04 -7.36 16.48
N ALA A 417 36.96 -7.77 17.34
CA ALA A 417 37.99 -6.93 17.94
C ALA A 417 38.98 -6.40 16.89
N GLY A 418 39.41 -5.14 17.03
CA GLY A 418 40.65 -4.66 16.41
C GLY A 418 40.73 -3.15 16.12
N GLY A 419 41.58 -2.44 16.86
CA GLY A 419 42.28 -1.24 16.38
C GLY A 419 42.04 0.07 17.17
N PRO A 420 43.08 0.68 17.78
CA PRO A 420 42.92 1.84 18.65
C PRO A 420 42.88 3.13 17.82
N ARG A 421 41.82 3.93 17.96
CA ARG A 421 41.81 5.31 17.43
C ARG A 421 42.12 6.31 18.54
N ARG A 422 43.27 6.96 18.35
CA ARG A 422 43.82 8.07 19.12
C ARG A 422 42.77 9.17 19.37
N ARG A 423 42.68 9.63 20.62
CA ARG A 423 42.05 10.89 20.99
C ARG A 423 42.99 12.05 20.70
N GLN A 424 42.49 13.10 20.05
CA GLN A 424 42.95 14.48 20.22
C GLN A 424 41.74 15.44 20.19
N PRO A 425 41.86 16.63 20.81
CA PRO A 425 40.72 17.28 21.47
C PRO A 425 40.24 18.58 20.81
N ALA A 426 39.01 18.94 21.25
CA ALA A 426 38.44 20.27 21.41
C ALA A 426 38.01 21.10 20.17
N GLY A 427 36.81 21.70 20.29
CA GLY A 427 36.51 23.00 19.70
C GLY A 427 35.34 23.07 18.72
N GLY A 428 34.10 22.87 19.18
CA GLY A 428 32.90 23.20 18.41
C GLY A 428 31.68 23.39 19.30
N ARG A 429 31.15 24.61 19.34
CA ARG A 429 29.92 24.97 20.06
C ARG A 429 28.76 24.01 19.69
N PRO A 430 27.96 23.50 20.65
CA PRO A 430 26.81 22.70 20.32
C PRO A 430 25.71 23.58 19.69
N ALA A 431 25.18 23.12 18.56
CA ALA A 431 23.91 23.58 18.00
C ALA A 431 22.76 23.34 19.01
N PRO A 432 21.69 24.15 19.00
CA PRO A 432 20.65 24.08 20.02
C PRO A 432 20.00 22.69 20.02
N GLY A 433 20.03 22.05 21.19
CA GLY A 433 19.52 20.70 21.39
C GLY A 433 18.07 20.57 20.94
N GLY A 434 17.79 19.50 20.18
CA GLY A 434 16.44 19.09 19.83
C GLY A 434 15.65 18.81 21.11
N GLN A 435 14.79 19.75 21.50
CA GLN A 435 13.81 19.52 22.54
C GLN A 435 12.91 18.37 22.11
N MET A 436 12.83 17.33 22.95
CA MET A 436 11.77 16.32 22.87
C MET A 436 10.41 17.04 22.79
N SER A 437 9.58 16.63 21.84
CA SER A 437 8.18 17.05 21.72
C SER A 437 7.44 16.65 22.99
N ARG A 438 7.28 17.57 23.94
CA ARG A 438 6.37 17.38 25.08
C ARG A 438 4.95 17.32 24.55
N PRO A 439 4.15 16.28 24.87
CA PRO A 439 2.73 16.26 24.54
C PRO A 439 2.07 17.56 25.01
N ARG A 440 1.39 18.22 24.08
CA ARG A 440 0.58 19.40 24.35
C ARG A 440 -0.81 19.11 23.85
N GLU A 441 -1.82 19.61 24.56
CA GLU A 441 -3.19 19.56 24.04
C GLU A 441 -3.23 20.22 22.66
N PRO A 442 -3.82 19.53 21.67
CA PRO A 442 -3.93 20.08 20.33
C PRO A 442 -4.85 21.29 20.35
N ARG A 443 -4.59 22.25 19.45
CA ARG A 443 -5.48 23.40 19.29
C ARG A 443 -6.89 22.94 18.88
N PRO A 444 -7.96 23.56 19.41
CA PRO A 444 -9.34 23.24 19.07
C PRO A 444 -9.65 23.55 17.60
N GLY A 445 -10.76 23.01 17.10
CA GLY A 445 -11.30 23.29 15.76
C GLY A 445 -12.68 23.95 15.82
N LYS A 446 -13.23 24.30 14.66
CA LYS A 446 -14.65 24.64 14.52
C LYS A 446 -15.46 23.38 14.29
N LEU A 447 -16.45 23.14 15.16
CA LEU A 447 -17.44 22.10 14.92
C LEU A 447 -18.41 22.59 13.84
N MET A 448 -18.68 21.72 12.88
CA MET A 448 -19.75 21.86 11.90
C MET A 448 -20.60 20.59 11.89
N VAL A 449 -21.89 20.71 11.57
CA VAL A 449 -22.79 19.58 11.36
C VAL A 449 -23.47 19.75 10.01
N SER A 450 -23.33 18.73 9.16
CA SER A 450 -24.05 18.62 7.90
C SER A 450 -25.31 17.79 8.10
N CYS A 451 -26.45 18.25 7.60
CA CYS A 451 -27.74 17.57 7.66
C CYS A 451 -28.23 17.25 6.25
N LEU A 452 -28.49 15.98 5.98
CA LEU A 452 -29.13 15.51 4.75
C LEU A 452 -30.58 15.13 5.03
N SER A 453 -31.52 15.65 4.24
CA SER A 453 -32.94 15.27 4.33
C SER A 453 -33.69 15.63 3.06
N ALA A 454 -34.68 14.82 2.67
CA ALA A 454 -35.65 15.18 1.64
C ALA A 454 -36.78 16.08 2.21
N GLU A 455 -36.93 16.16 3.53
CA GLU A 455 -37.90 17.00 4.23
C GLU A 455 -37.22 18.24 4.85
N SER A 456 -36.12 18.70 4.24
CA SER A 456 -35.19 19.68 4.82
C SER A 456 -35.88 20.96 5.30
N ASP A 457 -36.76 21.57 4.50
CA ASP A 457 -37.40 22.84 4.86
C ASP A 457 -38.32 22.73 6.07
N ARG A 458 -38.95 21.56 6.26
CA ARG A 458 -39.80 21.28 7.42
C ARG A 458 -39.00 20.97 8.67
N LEU A 459 -37.94 20.18 8.55
CA LEU A 459 -37.19 19.66 9.70
C LEU A 459 -36.04 20.56 10.15
N TRP A 460 -35.44 21.32 9.25
CA TRP A 460 -34.23 22.09 9.54
C TRP A 460 -34.36 23.10 10.68
N PRO A 461 -35.45 23.89 10.83
CA PRO A 461 -35.57 24.83 11.94
C PRO A 461 -35.47 24.13 13.32
N GLY A 462 -36.14 22.98 13.46
CA GLY A 462 -36.10 22.19 14.70
C GLY A 462 -34.75 21.50 14.91
N VAL A 463 -34.16 20.93 13.84
CA VAL A 463 -32.82 20.33 13.89
C VAL A 463 -31.78 21.38 14.29
N LEU A 464 -31.83 22.57 13.69
CA LEU A 464 -30.90 23.66 14.00
C LEU A 464 -31.04 24.10 15.45
N CYS A 465 -32.26 24.26 15.97
CA CYS A 465 -32.49 24.58 17.38
C CYS A 465 -31.86 23.52 18.31
N ALA A 466 -32.14 22.24 18.08
CA ALA A 466 -31.57 21.15 18.88
C ALA A 466 -30.04 21.08 18.81
N LEU A 467 -29.45 21.37 17.64
CA LEU A 467 -28.00 21.45 17.49
C LEU A 467 -27.42 22.67 18.21
N GLN A 468 -28.13 23.80 18.26
CA GLN A 468 -27.71 24.98 19.01
C GLN A 468 -27.78 24.77 20.52
N ASP A 469 -28.74 23.97 21.00
CA ASP A 469 -28.80 23.57 22.42
C ASP A 469 -27.62 22.66 22.80
N LEU A 470 -27.20 21.78 21.87
CA LEU A 470 -26.08 20.86 22.07
C LEU A 470 -24.70 21.54 22.01
N PHE A 471 -24.51 22.44 21.05
CA PHE A 471 -23.18 22.95 20.67
C PHE A 471 -23.03 24.47 20.82
N GLY A 472 -24.06 25.16 21.31
CA GLY A 472 -24.12 26.60 21.42
C GLY A 472 -24.59 27.30 20.14
N PRO A 473 -24.60 28.63 20.10
CA PRO A 473 -25.14 29.37 18.95
C PRO A 473 -24.39 29.06 17.65
N ALA A 474 -25.14 28.89 16.56
CA ALA A 474 -24.58 28.76 15.22
C ALA A 474 -24.02 30.12 14.77
N GLU A 475 -22.78 30.15 14.30
CA GLU A 475 -22.13 31.34 13.75
C GLU A 475 -22.29 31.43 12.22
N LEU A 476 -22.46 30.27 11.58
CA LEU A 476 -22.72 30.15 10.15
C LEU A 476 -23.83 29.12 9.94
N VAL A 477 -24.83 29.48 9.15
CA VAL A 477 -25.86 28.58 8.63
C VAL A 477 -25.88 28.74 7.13
N CYS A 478 -25.54 27.68 6.41
CA CYS A 478 -25.46 27.69 4.96
C CYS A 478 -26.85 27.56 4.31
N PRO A 479 -27.03 28.10 3.09
CA PRO A 479 -28.23 27.84 2.30
C PRO A 479 -28.34 26.34 1.96
N ALA A 480 -29.54 25.93 1.55
CA ALA A 480 -29.80 24.60 1.04
C ALA A 480 -28.94 24.30 -0.20
N LEU A 481 -28.19 23.20 -0.17
CA LEU A 481 -27.39 22.71 -1.28
C LEU A 481 -28.02 21.41 -1.81
N PRO A 482 -28.22 21.25 -3.13
CA PRO A 482 -28.65 19.98 -3.70
C PRO A 482 -27.68 18.84 -3.34
N PHE A 483 -28.22 17.64 -3.08
CA PHE A 483 -27.43 16.43 -2.89
C PHE A 483 -27.83 15.38 -3.94
N ASP A 484 -27.31 15.55 -5.16
CA ASP A 484 -27.66 14.77 -6.35
C ASP A 484 -26.52 13.87 -6.88
N HIS A 485 -25.35 13.89 -6.21
CA HIS A 485 -24.19 13.08 -6.59
C HIS A 485 -24.35 11.58 -6.33
N THR A 486 -25.37 11.14 -5.59
CA THR A 486 -25.64 9.72 -5.31
C THR A 486 -27.11 9.47 -4.97
N ALA A 487 -27.65 8.32 -5.40
CA ALA A 487 -28.99 7.86 -5.04
C ALA A 487 -29.00 6.99 -3.76
N TYR A 488 -27.85 6.79 -3.12
CA TYR A 488 -27.65 5.84 -2.01
C TYR A 488 -28.61 6.06 -0.82
N TYR A 489 -28.99 7.30 -0.53
CA TYR A 489 -29.87 7.63 0.59
C TYR A 489 -31.34 7.78 0.19
N ASN A 490 -31.69 7.64 -1.10
CA ASN A 490 -33.03 7.98 -1.60
C ASN A 490 -34.12 7.07 -1.03
N GLU A 491 -33.83 5.78 -0.88
CA GLU A 491 -34.78 4.80 -0.33
C GLU A 491 -35.04 5.05 1.17
N GLU A 492 -34.06 5.58 1.89
CA GLU A 492 -34.13 5.76 3.34
C GLU A 492 -34.61 7.16 3.75
N LEU A 493 -34.03 8.22 3.16
CA LEU A 493 -34.31 9.62 3.48
C LEU A 493 -35.43 10.23 2.61
N GLY A 494 -35.74 9.63 1.46
CA GLY A 494 -36.59 10.20 0.42
C GLY A 494 -35.80 10.93 -0.67
N SER A 495 -36.50 11.53 -1.64
CA SER A 495 -35.91 12.30 -2.75
C SER A 495 -36.84 13.46 -3.14
N PRO A 496 -36.31 14.65 -3.53
CA PRO A 496 -34.89 15.01 -3.64
C PRO A 496 -34.25 15.32 -2.29
N ILE A 497 -33.00 14.91 -2.08
CA ILE A 497 -32.25 15.18 -0.85
C ILE A 497 -31.55 16.53 -0.93
N VAL A 498 -31.67 17.31 0.14
CA VAL A 498 -30.99 18.59 0.32
C VAL A 498 -30.03 18.49 1.50
N ARG A 499 -28.87 19.12 1.33
CA ARG A 499 -27.89 19.36 2.38
C ARG A 499 -28.05 20.74 2.98
N ARG A 500 -28.06 20.80 4.31
CA ARG A 500 -27.85 22.05 5.07
C ARG A 500 -26.68 21.87 6.03
N LEU A 501 -25.98 22.96 6.33
CA LEU A 501 -24.78 22.92 7.16
C LEU A 501 -24.83 24.08 8.17
N ALA A 502 -24.48 23.78 9.42
CA ALA A 502 -24.28 24.79 10.46
C ALA A 502 -22.88 24.64 11.08
N ALA A 503 -22.21 25.75 11.36
CA ALA A 503 -20.96 25.79 12.13
C ALA A 503 -21.14 26.65 13.39
N PHE A 504 -20.56 26.22 14.51
CA PHE A 504 -20.87 26.76 15.83
C PHE A 504 -19.84 27.80 16.32
N ALA A 505 -20.31 28.77 17.10
CA ALA A 505 -19.53 29.95 17.49
C ALA A 505 -18.35 29.63 18.42
N ARG A 506 -18.46 28.62 19.29
CA ARG A 506 -17.38 28.27 20.22
C ARG A 506 -16.43 27.24 19.60
N PRO A 507 -15.09 27.42 19.70
CA PRO A 507 -14.16 26.37 19.32
C PRO A 507 -14.39 25.10 20.13
N TYR A 508 -14.26 23.96 19.48
CA TYR A 508 -14.60 22.65 20.01
C TYR A 508 -13.33 21.78 20.10
N PRO A 509 -13.13 21.04 21.21
CA PRO A 509 -11.94 20.24 21.40
C PRO A 509 -11.90 19.04 20.44
N LEU A 510 -10.71 18.66 19.97
CA LEU A 510 -10.59 17.68 18.89
C LEU A 510 -10.99 16.25 19.30
N ASP A 511 -10.76 15.90 20.55
CA ASP A 511 -11.17 14.64 21.16
C ASP A 511 -12.68 14.58 21.47
N GLY A 512 -13.39 15.72 21.40
CA GLY A 512 -14.84 15.78 21.56
C GLY A 512 -15.65 15.28 20.36
N LEU A 513 -15.01 14.96 19.23
CA LEU A 513 -15.69 14.57 17.99
C LEU A 513 -16.54 13.30 18.15
N VAL A 514 -16.11 12.36 19.00
CA VAL A 514 -16.88 11.15 19.33
C VAL A 514 -18.20 11.51 20.00
N ALA A 515 -18.17 12.36 21.03
CA ALA A 515 -19.37 12.79 21.73
C ALA A 515 -20.32 13.55 20.81
N ALA A 516 -19.78 14.39 19.91
CA ALA A 516 -20.59 15.08 18.91
C ALA A 516 -21.34 14.08 18.01
N LYS A 517 -20.68 13.01 17.53
CA LYS A 517 -21.34 11.99 16.69
C LYS A 517 -22.39 11.19 17.46
N LEU A 518 -22.12 10.83 18.71
CA LEU A 518 -23.10 10.13 19.54
C LEU A 518 -24.33 11.01 19.82
N ALA A 519 -24.14 12.30 20.12
CA ALA A 519 -25.23 13.24 20.34
C ALA A 519 -26.06 13.46 19.06
N THR A 520 -25.42 13.57 17.88
CA THR A 520 -26.15 13.68 16.61
C THR A 520 -26.88 12.39 16.25
N ASN A 521 -26.31 11.21 16.52
CA ASN A 521 -27.00 9.93 16.31
C ASN A 521 -28.26 9.84 17.18
N ALA A 522 -28.17 10.21 18.47
CA ALA A 522 -29.33 10.23 19.35
C ALA A 522 -30.41 11.24 18.90
N LEU A 523 -30.03 12.30 18.18
CA LEU A 523 -30.97 13.22 17.55
C LEU A 523 -31.58 12.61 16.28
N GLU A 524 -30.80 11.92 15.45
CA GLU A 524 -31.31 11.15 14.28
C GLU A 524 -32.36 10.13 14.73
N ASP A 525 -32.08 9.35 15.78
CA ASP A 525 -32.96 8.30 16.30
C ASP A 525 -34.30 8.87 16.80
N ARG A 526 -34.28 10.03 17.46
CA ARG A 526 -35.50 10.71 17.91
C ARG A 526 -36.34 11.28 16.77
N LEU A 527 -35.70 11.62 15.66
CA LEU A 527 -36.34 12.14 14.46
C LEU A 527 -36.70 11.03 13.46
N ALA A 528 -36.41 9.76 13.77
CA ALA A 528 -36.76 8.63 12.91
C ALA A 528 -38.28 8.50 12.74
N ARG A 529 -38.69 7.88 11.64
CA ARG A 529 -40.10 7.54 11.39
C ARG A 529 -40.55 6.41 12.34
N PRO A 530 -41.87 6.21 12.52
CA PRO A 530 -42.39 5.11 13.35
C PRO A 530 -41.94 3.71 12.89
N ASP A 531 -41.59 3.54 11.62
CA ASP A 531 -41.06 2.30 11.05
C ASP A 531 -39.54 2.11 11.26
N GLY A 532 -38.88 3.04 11.96
CA GLY A 532 -37.45 3.04 12.24
C GLY A 532 -36.58 3.62 11.12
N SER A 533 -37.14 4.04 9.99
CA SER A 533 -36.37 4.67 8.92
C SER A 533 -35.95 6.10 9.28
N ARG A 534 -34.75 6.51 8.88
CA ARG A 534 -34.22 7.84 9.19
C ARG A 534 -34.89 8.93 8.35
N ARG A 535 -35.22 10.07 8.96
CA ARG A 535 -35.69 11.27 8.25
C ARG A 535 -34.58 12.27 7.95
N VAL A 536 -33.52 12.21 8.75
CA VAL A 536 -32.33 13.07 8.65
C VAL A 536 -31.08 12.22 8.84
N ASN A 537 -29.98 12.61 8.20
CA ASN A 537 -28.64 12.09 8.49
C ASN A 537 -27.73 13.26 8.87
N LEU A 538 -27.18 13.24 10.08
CA LEU A 538 -26.40 14.29 10.71
C LEU A 538 -24.93 13.89 10.82
N ASP A 539 -24.07 14.57 10.09
CA ASP A 539 -22.63 14.31 10.03
C ASP A 539 -21.85 15.46 10.67
N PRO A 540 -21.45 15.32 11.96
CA PRO A 540 -20.55 16.26 12.60
C PRO A 540 -19.12 16.13 12.07
N GLY A 541 -18.42 17.25 12.00
CA GLY A 541 -17.02 17.31 11.64
C GLY A 541 -16.30 18.50 12.26
N LEU A 542 -14.98 18.41 12.34
CA LEU A 542 -14.10 19.47 12.82
C LEU A 542 -13.28 20.05 11.69
N VAL A 543 -13.36 21.36 11.54
CA VAL A 543 -12.51 22.16 10.66
C VAL A 543 -11.41 22.81 11.50
N THR A 544 -10.15 22.47 11.22
CA THR A 544 -8.98 23.14 11.80
C THR A 544 -8.28 24.02 10.77
N CYS A 545 -7.16 24.64 11.14
CA CYS A 545 -6.32 25.39 10.19
C CYS A 545 -5.74 24.50 9.08
N GLU A 546 -5.65 23.20 9.31
CA GLU A 546 -4.90 22.24 8.50
C GLU A 546 -5.80 21.21 7.80
N ARG A 547 -7.02 20.95 8.28
CA ARG A 547 -7.84 19.83 7.80
C ARG A 547 -9.32 19.94 8.14
N LEU A 548 -10.13 19.21 7.38
CA LEU A 548 -11.49 18.82 7.74
C LEU A 548 -11.50 17.34 8.13
N VAL A 549 -12.10 17.03 9.28
CA VAL A 549 -12.27 15.66 9.76
C VAL A 549 -13.74 15.41 10.10
N LEU A 550 -14.40 14.47 9.42
CA LEU A 550 -15.78 14.07 9.70
C LEU A 550 -15.81 12.88 10.68
N ALA A 551 -16.89 12.77 11.45
CA ALA A 551 -17.13 11.60 12.30
C ALA A 551 -18.03 10.58 11.59
N THR A 552 -17.74 9.30 11.74
CA THR A 552 -18.49 8.23 11.06
C THR A 552 -18.45 6.91 11.83
N GLY A 553 -19.54 6.14 11.78
CA GLY A 553 -19.58 4.78 12.34
C GLY A 553 -19.05 3.70 11.39
N LYS A 554 -18.76 4.03 10.13
CA LYS A 554 -18.33 3.05 9.11
C LYS A 554 -16.80 2.97 9.07
N ASN A 555 -16.26 1.76 9.23
CA ASN A 555 -14.82 1.50 9.20
C ASN A 555 -14.30 1.29 7.76
N PHE A 556 -13.53 2.25 7.25
CA PHE A 556 -12.80 2.18 5.98
C PHE A 556 -11.32 2.44 6.21
N THR A 557 -10.48 2.05 5.24
CA THR A 557 -9.00 2.06 5.33
C THR A 557 -8.36 3.40 5.66
N HIS A 558 -8.97 4.52 5.29
CA HIS A 558 -8.46 5.88 5.55
C HIS A 558 -8.98 6.48 6.87
N ARG A 559 -9.86 5.76 7.58
CA ARG A 559 -10.56 6.27 8.76
C ARG A 559 -9.89 5.76 10.02
N VAL A 560 -9.57 6.67 10.92
CA VAL A 560 -8.85 6.36 12.15
C VAL A 560 -9.87 6.13 13.26
N TYR A 561 -9.80 4.98 13.94
CA TYR A 561 -10.65 4.72 15.08
C TYR A 561 -10.40 5.75 16.19
N LEU A 562 -11.47 6.34 16.73
CA LEU A 562 -11.40 7.24 17.86
C LEU A 562 -11.78 6.48 19.14
N ALA A 563 -13.08 6.27 19.37
CA ALA A 563 -13.65 5.53 20.49
C ALA A 563 -15.12 5.19 20.21
N GLN A 564 -15.70 4.26 20.98
CA GLN A 564 -17.15 3.95 20.98
C GLN A 564 -17.73 3.65 19.59
N GLY A 565 -16.96 2.94 18.75
CA GLY A 565 -17.36 2.63 17.38
C GLY A 565 -17.31 3.81 16.39
N ILE A 566 -16.85 4.98 16.82
CA ILE A 566 -16.72 6.18 15.98
C ILE A 566 -15.30 6.28 15.41
N PHE A 567 -15.22 6.58 14.12
CA PHE A 567 -14.00 6.79 13.36
C PHE A 567 -13.91 8.24 12.88
N ALA A 568 -12.69 8.75 12.79
CA ALA A 568 -12.34 10.01 12.14
C ALA A 568 -12.06 9.76 10.66
N ASP A 569 -12.82 10.42 9.79
CA ASP A 569 -12.58 10.47 8.35
C ASP A 569 -11.82 11.75 8.02
N LEU A 570 -10.53 11.65 7.68
CA LEU A 570 -9.77 12.78 7.16
C LEU A 570 -10.28 13.11 5.75
N THR A 571 -11.21 14.05 5.66
CA THR A 571 -11.95 14.31 4.41
C THR A 571 -11.22 15.27 3.49
N LEU A 572 -10.58 16.33 4.01
CA LEU A 572 -9.79 17.29 3.23
C LEU A 572 -8.58 17.78 4.04
N VAL A 573 -7.50 18.11 3.34
CA VAL A 573 -6.29 18.76 3.92
C VAL A 573 -6.10 20.14 3.31
N PHE A 574 -5.83 21.16 4.11
CA PHE A 574 -5.54 22.50 3.62
C PHE A 574 -4.04 22.70 3.47
N GLN A 575 -3.55 22.84 2.23
CA GLN A 575 -2.13 22.99 1.92
C GLN A 575 -1.95 23.92 0.72
N GLY A 576 -0.93 24.79 0.76
CA GLY A 576 -0.63 25.67 -0.38
C GLY A 576 -1.70 26.72 -0.68
N GLY A 577 -2.56 27.07 0.30
CA GLY A 577 -3.61 28.07 0.11
C GLY A 577 -4.95 27.52 -0.39
N SER A 578 -5.07 26.20 -0.61
CA SER A 578 -6.30 25.56 -1.06
C SER A 578 -6.58 24.23 -0.35
N TRP A 579 -7.82 23.75 -0.45
CA TRP A 579 -8.21 22.41 0.00
C TRP A 579 -7.76 21.36 -1.01
N GLN A 580 -7.06 20.35 -0.52
CA GLN A 580 -6.61 19.18 -1.28
C GLN A 580 -7.67 18.08 -1.20
N ILE A 581 -8.18 17.68 -2.36
CA ILE A 581 -9.13 16.58 -2.51
C ILE A 581 -8.35 15.26 -2.39
N LEU A 582 -8.74 14.43 -1.43
CA LEU A 582 -8.13 13.13 -1.18
C LEU A 582 -8.85 12.04 -2.00
N PRO A 583 -8.22 10.88 -2.27
CA PRO A 583 -8.80 9.83 -3.10
C PRO A 583 -10.16 9.28 -2.62
N TRP A 584 -10.52 9.54 -1.36
CA TRP A 584 -11.74 9.10 -0.70
C TRP A 584 -12.67 10.26 -0.30
N THR A 585 -12.32 11.51 -0.61
CA THR A 585 -13.20 12.66 -0.36
C THR A 585 -14.51 12.46 -1.12
N PHE A 586 -15.64 12.58 -0.43
CA PHE A 586 -16.94 12.48 -1.07
C PHE A 586 -17.13 13.58 -2.14
N PRO A 587 -17.72 13.29 -3.31
CA PRO A 587 -17.84 14.27 -4.41
C PRO A 587 -18.50 15.60 -4.01
N ASP A 588 -19.51 15.56 -3.14
CA ASP A 588 -20.20 16.72 -2.58
C ASP A 588 -19.29 17.60 -1.70
N TYR A 589 -18.33 17.00 -1.00
CA TYR A 589 -17.32 17.75 -0.24
C TYR A 589 -16.19 18.31 -1.12
N ALA A 590 -16.05 17.78 -2.34
CA ALA A 590 -15.12 18.30 -3.35
C ALA A 590 -15.74 19.40 -4.23
N ALA A 591 -17.06 19.66 -4.11
CA ALA A 591 -17.76 20.65 -4.91
C ALA A 591 -17.28 22.09 -4.60
N PRO A 592 -17.17 22.98 -5.60
CA PRO A 592 -16.68 24.34 -5.41
C PRO A 592 -17.44 25.14 -4.33
N GLU A 593 -18.78 25.03 -4.25
CA GLU A 593 -19.53 25.74 -3.21
C GLU A 593 -19.18 25.25 -1.81
N MET A 594 -19.01 23.93 -1.63
CA MET A 594 -18.64 23.35 -0.35
C MET A 594 -17.21 23.76 0.06
N LEU A 595 -16.26 23.78 -0.87
CA LEU A 595 -14.90 24.24 -0.61
C LEU A 595 -14.86 25.73 -0.22
N ALA A 596 -15.72 26.57 -0.79
CA ALA A 596 -15.85 27.97 -0.41
C ALA A 596 -16.39 28.12 1.03
N ILE A 597 -17.44 27.36 1.38
CA ILE A 597 -18.00 27.32 2.73
C ILE A 597 -16.94 26.87 3.76
N LEU A 598 -16.22 25.79 3.48
CA LEU A 598 -15.17 25.30 4.37
C LEU A 598 -14.03 26.31 4.53
N THR A 599 -13.73 27.08 3.49
CA THR A 599 -12.74 28.17 3.56
C THR A 599 -13.18 29.29 4.50
N ASP A 600 -14.47 29.66 4.51
CA ASP A 600 -15.02 30.63 5.49
C ASP A 600 -14.97 30.07 6.92
N ILE A 601 -15.43 28.83 7.14
CA ILE A 601 -15.37 28.18 8.45
C ILE A 601 -13.93 28.13 8.97
N ARG A 602 -12.96 27.83 8.10
CA ARG A 602 -11.53 27.84 8.44
C ARG A 602 -11.03 29.25 8.78
N ALA A 603 -11.47 30.28 8.07
CA ALA A 603 -11.12 31.67 8.38
C ALA A 603 -11.59 32.07 9.78
N ARG A 604 -12.81 31.66 10.15
CA ARG A 604 -13.37 31.84 11.51
C ARG A 604 -12.60 31.04 12.55
N CYS A 605 -12.27 29.78 12.30
CA CYS A 605 -11.40 28.97 13.17
C CYS A 605 -10.05 29.66 13.42
N ARG A 606 -9.44 30.26 12.38
CA ARG A 606 -8.19 31.01 12.49
C ARG A 606 -8.32 32.32 13.27
N ARG A 607 -9.50 32.95 13.27
CA ARG A 607 -9.79 34.16 14.05
C ARG A 607 -9.91 33.80 15.53
N ASP A 608 -10.72 32.81 15.86
CA ASP A 608 -10.96 32.37 17.24
C ASP A 608 -9.67 31.88 17.92
N LEU A 609 -8.81 31.16 17.19
CA LEU A 609 -7.50 30.74 17.69
C LEU A 609 -6.52 31.91 17.92
N ARG A 610 -6.69 33.03 17.20
CA ARG A 610 -5.88 34.24 17.39
C ARG A 610 -6.39 35.08 18.57
N GLU A 611 -7.70 35.12 18.76
CA GLU A 611 -8.37 35.92 19.79
C GLU A 611 -8.46 35.19 21.14
N GLY A 612 -8.09 33.90 21.19
CA GLY A 612 -8.16 33.10 22.42
C GLY A 612 -9.60 32.85 22.87
N ALA A 613 -10.51 32.63 21.92
CA ALA A 613 -11.93 32.47 22.19
C ALA A 613 -12.20 31.35 23.20
N VAL A 614 -13.21 31.57 24.05
CA VAL A 614 -13.62 30.61 25.09
C VAL A 614 -14.07 29.30 24.45
N LEU A 615 -13.42 28.20 24.86
CA LEU A 615 -13.76 26.85 24.42
C LEU A 615 -15.20 26.48 24.78
N HIS A 616 -15.82 25.63 23.95
CA HIS A 616 -17.07 25.01 24.33
C HIS A 616 -16.91 24.25 25.66
N PRO A 617 -17.84 24.40 26.64
CA PRO A 617 -17.83 23.65 27.89
C PRO A 617 -18.20 22.19 27.60
N PHE A 618 -17.21 21.44 27.12
CA PHE A 618 -17.34 20.06 26.71
C PHE A 618 -17.33 19.12 27.93
N SER A 619 -18.23 18.13 27.92
CA SER A 619 -18.25 16.98 28.82
C SER A 619 -18.20 15.70 27.97
N LYS A 620 -17.57 14.63 28.48
CA LYS A 620 -17.53 13.32 27.81
C LYS A 620 -18.93 12.70 27.65
N GLU A 621 -19.89 13.18 28.44
CA GLU A 621 -21.31 12.89 28.31
C GLU A 621 -22.04 14.20 27.99
N LEU A 622 -22.42 14.39 26.72
CA LEU A 622 -23.29 15.50 26.34
C LEU A 622 -24.72 15.16 26.77
N PRO A 623 -25.44 16.08 27.45
CA PRO A 623 -26.80 15.82 27.86
C PRO A 623 -27.70 15.62 26.62
N CYS A 624 -28.69 14.74 26.75
CA CYS A 624 -29.75 14.62 25.77
C CYS A 624 -30.51 15.97 25.71
N PRO A 625 -30.65 16.62 24.53
CA PRO A 625 -31.25 17.94 24.44
C PRO A 625 -32.73 17.87 24.84
N ARG A 626 -33.20 18.90 25.55
CA ARG A 626 -34.58 19.02 26.00
C ARG A 626 -35.50 19.33 24.81
N ALA A 627 -36.73 18.84 24.93
CA ALA A 627 -37.77 18.86 23.90
C ALA A 627 -38.15 20.28 23.45
#